data_AF-A0A8T1W9Y4-F1
#
_entry.id   AF-A0A8T1W9Y4-F1
#
_cell.length_a   1.000
_cell.length_b   1.000
_cell.length_c   1.000
_cell.angle_alpha   90.00
_cell.angle_beta   90.00
_cell.angle_gamma   90.00
#
_symmetry.space_group_name_H-M   'P 1'
#
loop_
_entity.id
_entity.type
_entity.pdbx_description
1 polymer ?
#
loop_
_entity_poly.entity_id
_entity_poly.type
_entity_poly.pdbx_seq_one_letter_code
_entity_poly.pdbx_strand_id
1 'polypeptide(L)'
;MKQWSHSHLAEWATKEFKKVRPIPRSTVQGILKRRHELIDIPDTHRERKRQCSKHIRSSDAQLMEQINAYKSRHENARVTGATVVALAQRVDAIMARREGTGVPTRGWLYHFQKRNNVRFSLCHGGDNGRGGRETPHGTHSTPPSS
;
A
#
# COMPACT_ATOMS: atom_id res chain seq x y z
N MET A 1 2.26 44.32 -8.50
CA MET A 1 1.88 43.09 -7.78
C MET A 1 2.37 43.20 -6.35
N LYS A 2 1.49 43.03 -5.35
CA LYS A 2 1.87 43.15 -3.92
C LYS A 2 2.76 41.95 -3.58
N GLN A 3 4.04 42.16 -3.31
CA GLN A 3 4.92 41.07 -2.85
C GLN A 3 4.58 40.77 -1.39
N TRP A 4 4.10 39.56 -1.13
CA TRP A 4 3.84 39.11 0.23
C TRP A 4 5.15 38.68 0.88
N SER A 5 5.50 39.30 2.00
CA SER A 5 6.62 38.86 2.82
C SER A 5 6.29 37.53 3.49
N HIS A 6 7.30 36.73 3.86
CA HIS A 6 7.08 35.49 4.61
C HIS A 6 6.37 35.73 5.95
N SER A 7 6.57 36.90 6.59
CA SER A 7 5.89 37.26 7.83
C SER A 7 4.41 37.51 7.60
N HIS A 8 4.05 38.26 6.55
CA HIS A 8 2.65 38.48 6.18
C HIS A 8 1.94 37.16 5.83
N LEU A 9 2.63 36.23 5.15
CA LEU A 9 2.09 34.90 4.87
C LEU A 9 1.91 34.06 6.14
N ALA A 10 2.80 34.17 7.12
CA ALA A 10 2.71 33.46 8.39
C ALA A 10 1.53 33.97 9.25
N GLU A 11 1.36 35.29 9.30
CA GLU A 11 0.23 35.94 9.97
C GLU A 11 -1.11 35.57 9.31
N TRP A 12 -1.18 35.67 7.99
CA TRP A 12 -2.36 35.25 7.23
C TRP A 12 -2.68 33.77 7.49
N ALA A 13 -1.70 32.87 7.35
CA ALA A 13 -1.92 31.44 7.56
C ALA A 13 -2.35 31.12 9.01
N THR A 14 -1.83 31.84 10.00
CA THR A 14 -2.23 31.67 11.40
C THR A 14 -3.72 32.00 11.59
N LYS A 15 -4.17 33.11 10.99
CA LYS A 15 -5.57 33.56 11.03
C LYS A 15 -6.48 32.64 10.23
N GLU A 16 -6.12 32.36 8.99
CA GLU A 16 -6.88 31.53 8.05
C GLU A 16 -7.13 30.13 8.60
N PHE A 17 -6.08 29.47 9.10
CA PHE A 17 -6.18 28.11 9.65
C PHE A 17 -6.52 28.07 11.14
N LYS A 18 -6.93 29.22 11.72
CA LYS A 18 -7.35 29.37 13.13
C LYS A 18 -6.41 28.67 14.11
N LYS A 19 -5.10 28.85 13.93
CA LYS A 19 -4.09 28.15 14.74
C LYS A 19 -3.99 28.78 16.13
N VAL A 20 -4.06 27.93 17.16
CA VAL A 20 -3.87 28.34 18.57
C VAL A 20 -2.46 28.91 18.81
N ARG A 21 -1.46 28.36 18.10
CA ARG A 21 -0.07 28.87 18.14
C ARG A 21 0.26 29.53 16.81
N PRO A 22 0.92 30.70 16.82
CA PRO A 22 1.37 31.35 15.59
C PRO A 22 2.25 30.43 14.74
N ILE A 23 2.00 30.42 13.42
CA ILE A 23 2.86 29.71 12.47
C ILE A 23 4.18 30.47 12.37
N PRO A 24 5.34 29.84 12.61
CA PRO A 24 6.63 30.51 12.47
C PRO A 24 6.92 30.92 11.02
N ARG A 25 7.59 32.06 10.84
CA ARG A 25 8.09 32.51 9.52
C ARG A 25 8.97 31.44 8.85
N SER A 26 9.80 30.74 9.63
CA SER A 26 10.68 29.67 9.16
C SER A 26 9.90 28.49 8.58
N THR A 27 8.72 28.18 9.14
CA THR A 27 7.82 27.15 8.62
C THR A 27 7.28 27.52 7.25
N VAL A 28 6.79 28.75 7.09
CA VAL A 28 6.32 29.26 5.79
C VAL A 28 7.45 29.24 4.77
N GLN A 29 8.63 29.75 5.13
CA GLN A 29 9.81 29.71 4.27
C GLN A 29 10.18 28.28 3.84
N GLY A 30 10.15 27.31 4.77
CA GLY A 30 10.44 25.91 4.49
C GLY A 30 9.40 25.23 3.58
N ILE A 31 8.12 25.63 3.68
CA ILE A 31 7.05 25.17 2.78
C ILE A 31 7.27 25.76 1.38
N LEU A 32 7.52 27.07 1.28
CA LEU A 32 7.72 27.74 0.00
C LEU A 32 8.97 27.24 -0.75
N LYS A 33 10.05 26.89 -0.04
CA LYS A 33 11.23 26.25 -0.62
C LYS A 33 10.90 24.88 -1.24
N ARG A 34 10.04 24.11 -0.58
CA ARG A 34 9.60 22.78 -1.02
C ARG A 34 8.32 22.81 -1.86
N ARG A 35 7.88 23.99 -2.33
CA ARG A 35 6.61 24.11 -3.08
C ARG A 35 6.52 23.16 -4.27
N HIS A 36 7.65 22.91 -4.94
CA HIS A 36 7.73 22.02 -6.09
C HIS A 36 7.42 20.56 -5.71
N GLU A 37 7.70 20.14 -4.47
CA GLU A 37 7.31 18.82 -3.95
C GLU A 37 5.79 18.73 -3.65
N LEU A 38 5.10 19.87 -3.64
CA LEU A 38 3.69 19.99 -3.27
C LEU A 38 2.72 20.11 -4.46
N ILE A 39 3.22 20.37 -5.67
CA ILE A 39 2.39 20.57 -6.87
C ILE A 39 1.82 19.23 -7.36
N ASP A 40 2.66 18.19 -7.43
CA ASP A 40 2.30 16.87 -8.00
C ASP A 40 2.09 15.81 -6.90
N ILE A 41 1.32 16.14 -5.87
CA ILE A 41 0.92 15.15 -4.85
C ILE A 41 -0.39 14.50 -5.32
N PRO A 42 -0.42 13.17 -5.55
CA PRO A 42 -1.66 12.46 -5.82
C PRO A 42 -2.65 12.66 -4.67
N ASP A 43 -3.96 12.74 -4.95
CA ASP A 43 -4.97 13.05 -3.93
C ASP A 43 -4.93 12.11 -2.73
N THR A 44 -4.62 10.84 -2.95
CA THR A 44 -4.41 9.81 -1.90
C THR A 44 -3.30 10.14 -0.90
N HIS A 45 -2.42 11.09 -1.23
CA HIS A 45 -1.31 11.55 -0.39
C HIS A 45 -1.50 12.97 0.14
N ARG A 46 -2.46 13.76 -0.36
CA ARG A 46 -2.66 15.16 0.04
C ARG A 46 -3.01 15.31 1.52
N GLU A 47 -3.77 14.38 2.07
CA GLU A 47 -4.23 14.42 3.46
C GLU A 47 -3.17 13.93 4.47
N ARG A 48 -2.02 13.45 3.99
CA ARG A 48 -0.99 12.89 4.88
C ARG A 48 -0.07 13.96 5.45
N LYS A 49 0.04 13.95 6.79
CA LYS A 49 1.01 14.78 7.52
C LYS A 49 2.47 14.53 7.10
N ARG A 50 2.82 13.28 6.73
CA ARG A 50 4.16 12.89 6.28
C ARG A 50 4.07 12.32 4.87
N GLN A 51 4.85 12.87 3.96
CA GLN A 51 4.99 12.31 2.62
C GLN A 51 5.93 11.11 2.64
N CYS A 52 5.60 10.08 1.87
CA CYS A 52 6.52 9.00 1.59
C CYS A 52 7.62 9.49 0.65
N SER A 53 8.82 8.92 0.76
CA SER A 53 9.94 9.27 -0.12
C SER A 53 9.55 9.10 -1.59
N LYS A 54 10.17 9.91 -2.47
CA LYS A 54 9.89 9.87 -3.92
C LYS A 54 10.10 8.47 -4.52
N HIS A 55 11.11 7.76 -4.03
CA HIS A 55 11.38 6.37 -4.43
C HIS A 55 10.19 5.44 -4.13
N ILE A 56 9.71 5.43 -2.88
CA ILE A 56 8.56 4.59 -2.48
C ILE A 56 7.32 4.93 -3.30
N ARG A 57 7.06 6.22 -3.57
CA ARG A 57 5.94 6.63 -4.42
C ARG A 57 6.06 6.12 -5.85
N SER A 58 7.28 6.13 -6.40
CA SER A 58 7.54 5.66 -7.76
C SER A 58 7.38 4.14 -7.86
N SER A 59 7.88 3.39 -6.88
CA SER A 59 7.68 1.94 -6.77
C SER A 59 6.19 1.58 -6.63
N ASP A 60 5.47 2.27 -5.74
CA ASP A 60 4.04 2.06 -5.53
C ASP A 60 3.25 2.31 -6.83
N ALA A 61 3.59 3.37 -7.59
CA ALA A 61 2.95 3.69 -8.87
C ALA A 61 3.19 2.60 -9.93
N GLN A 62 4.43 2.12 -10.09
CA GLN A 62 4.76 1.02 -11.01
C GLN A 62 4.02 -0.26 -10.63
N LEU A 63 3.93 -0.57 -9.33
CA LEU A 63 3.19 -1.74 -8.88
C LEU A 63 1.68 -1.60 -9.14
N MET A 64 1.11 -0.41 -8.94
CA MET A 64 -0.30 -0.15 -9.26
C MET A 64 -0.59 -0.34 -10.76
N GLU A 65 0.33 0.08 -11.63
CA GLU A 65 0.24 -0.16 -13.07
C GLU A 65 0.25 -1.67 -13.39
N GLN A 66 1.16 -2.43 -12.79
CA GLN A 66 1.21 -3.89 -12.95
C GLN A 66 -0.05 -4.60 -12.44
N ILE A 67 -0.61 -4.14 -11.31
CA ILE A 67 -1.88 -4.66 -10.78
C ILE A 67 -3.02 -4.39 -11.77
N ASN A 68 -3.08 -3.19 -12.34
CA ASN A 68 -4.11 -2.84 -13.32
C ASN A 68 -3.95 -3.63 -14.63
N ALA A 69 -2.72 -3.81 -15.11
CA ALA A 69 -2.44 -4.65 -16.28
C ALA A 69 -2.84 -6.12 -16.04
N TYR A 70 -2.56 -6.65 -14.84
CA TYR A 70 -3.00 -7.98 -14.45
C TYR A 70 -4.54 -8.09 -14.46
N LYS A 71 -5.25 -7.14 -13.86
CA LYS A 71 -6.72 -7.11 -13.87
C LYS A 71 -7.28 -7.08 -15.29
N SER A 72 -6.71 -6.26 -16.16
CA SER A 72 -7.15 -6.15 -17.56
C SER A 72 -6.94 -7.45 -18.34
N ARG A 73 -5.82 -8.16 -18.13
CA ARG A 73 -5.54 -9.44 -18.79
C ARG A 73 -6.41 -10.60 -18.30
N HIS A 74 -6.91 -10.51 -17.08
CA HIS A 74 -7.66 -11.59 -16.44
C HIS A 74 -9.12 -11.18 -16.16
N GLU A 75 -9.74 -10.36 -17.00
CA GLU A 75 -11.17 -10.00 -16.91
C GLU A 75 -11.62 -9.54 -15.52
N ASN A 76 -10.84 -8.65 -14.88
CA ASN A 76 -11.06 -8.18 -13.51
C ASN A 76 -11.04 -9.30 -12.44
N ALA A 77 -10.27 -10.37 -12.69
CA ALA A 77 -10.05 -11.43 -11.71
C ALA A 77 -9.67 -10.85 -10.33
N ARG A 78 -10.14 -11.53 -9.29
CA ARG A 78 -9.94 -11.11 -7.91
C ARG A 78 -8.44 -11.10 -7.58
N VAL A 79 -7.87 -9.91 -7.47
CA VAL A 79 -6.48 -9.73 -7.07
C VAL A 79 -6.33 -10.04 -5.57
N THR A 80 -5.61 -11.12 -5.25
CA THR A 80 -5.32 -11.52 -3.87
C THR A 80 -4.04 -10.85 -3.37
N GLY A 81 -3.86 -10.79 -2.05
CA GLY A 81 -2.62 -10.30 -1.45
C GLY A 81 -1.36 -11.05 -1.94
N ALA A 82 -1.48 -12.37 -2.18
CA ALA A 82 -0.39 -13.18 -2.74
C ALA A 82 -0.02 -12.76 -4.17
N THR A 83 -1.02 -12.45 -5.00
CA THR A 83 -0.80 -11.93 -6.36
C THR A 83 -0.04 -10.59 -6.31
N VAL A 84 -0.43 -9.70 -5.38
CA VAL A 84 0.25 -8.42 -5.20
C VAL A 84 1.69 -8.59 -4.75
N VAL A 85 1.97 -9.52 -3.82
CA VAL A 85 3.33 -9.83 -3.39
C VAL A 85 4.17 -10.38 -4.55
N ALA A 86 3.62 -11.26 -5.38
CA ALA A 86 4.30 -11.78 -6.56
C ALA A 86 4.61 -10.70 -7.62
N LEU A 87 3.66 -9.77 -7.84
CA LEU A 87 3.88 -8.61 -8.72
C LEU A 87 4.91 -7.64 -8.12
N ALA A 88 4.86 -7.42 -6.80
CA ALA A 88 5.79 -6.57 -6.09
C ALA A 88 7.22 -7.10 -6.19
N GLN A 89 7.43 -8.42 -6.07
CA GLN A 89 8.75 -9.02 -6.28
C GLN A 89 9.33 -8.74 -7.68
N ARG A 90 8.49 -8.59 -8.71
CA ARG A 90 8.94 -8.24 -10.07
C ARG A 90 9.34 -6.77 -10.18
N VAL A 91 8.58 -5.88 -9.52
CA VAL A 91 8.90 -4.44 -9.45
C VAL A 91 10.13 -4.22 -8.57
N ASP A 92 10.24 -4.92 -7.45
CA ASP A 92 11.41 -4.90 -6.59
C ASP A 92 12.60 -5.59 -7.26
N ALA A 93 12.45 -6.60 -8.13
CA ALA A 93 13.58 -7.09 -8.93
C ALA A 93 14.14 -6.00 -9.89
N ILE A 94 13.32 -5.01 -10.26
CA ILE A 94 13.75 -3.83 -11.02
C ILE A 94 14.43 -2.81 -10.10
N MET A 95 13.98 -2.66 -8.84
CA MET A 95 14.53 -1.69 -7.86
C MET A 95 15.70 -2.22 -7.00
N ALA A 96 15.79 -3.53 -6.76
CA ALA A 96 16.79 -4.22 -5.95
C ALA A 96 18.20 -4.18 -6.58
N ARG A 97 18.29 -3.71 -7.84
CA ARG A 97 19.57 -3.29 -8.42
C ARG A 97 20.18 -2.06 -7.72
N ARG A 98 19.44 -1.34 -6.88
CA ARG A 98 19.93 -0.13 -6.21
C ARG A 98 20.07 -0.22 -4.70
N GLU A 99 19.18 -0.87 -3.95
CA GLU A 99 19.25 -0.86 -2.47
C GLU A 99 18.54 -2.09 -1.87
N GLY A 100 19.31 -3.03 -1.31
CA GLY A 100 18.89 -3.94 -0.25
C GLY A 100 17.70 -4.88 -0.52
N THR A 101 18.02 -6.13 -0.84
CA THR A 101 17.11 -7.29 -0.97
C THR A 101 16.15 -7.45 0.23
N GLY A 102 14.86 -7.27 -0.01
CA GLY A 102 13.84 -7.64 0.97
C GLY A 102 12.59 -8.15 0.27
N VAL A 103 12.28 -9.44 0.45
CA VAL A 103 11.02 -10.01 -0.01
C VAL A 103 9.85 -9.21 0.61
N PRO A 104 8.83 -8.82 -0.17
CA PRO A 104 7.68 -8.09 0.35
C PRO A 104 6.97 -8.89 1.45
N THR A 105 7.03 -8.41 2.70
CA THR A 105 6.41 -9.08 3.86
C THR A 105 4.92 -8.77 3.97
N ARG A 106 4.20 -9.48 4.85
CA ARG A 106 2.80 -9.15 5.20
C ARG A 106 2.67 -7.72 5.75
N GLY A 107 3.66 -7.27 6.53
CA GLY A 107 3.72 -5.89 7.04
C GLY A 107 3.91 -4.86 5.91
N TRP A 108 4.77 -5.16 4.93
CA TRP A 108 4.91 -4.33 3.73
C TRP A 108 3.58 -4.21 2.98
N LEU A 109 2.86 -5.34 2.76
CA LEU A 109 1.60 -5.34 2.04
C LEU A 109 0.54 -4.49 2.76
N TYR A 110 0.45 -4.61 4.08
CA TYR A 110 -0.42 -3.75 4.90
C TYR A 110 -0.11 -2.26 4.69
N HIS A 111 1.16 -1.88 4.72
CA HIS A 111 1.56 -0.50 4.49
C HIS A 111 1.29 -0.04 3.06
N PHE A 112 1.53 -0.88 2.06
CA PHE A 112 1.20 -0.59 0.66
C PHE A 112 -0.30 -0.36 0.46
N GLN A 113 -1.14 -1.23 0.99
CA GLN A 113 -2.61 -1.11 0.99
C GLN A 113 -3.06 0.20 1.63
N LYS A 114 -2.55 0.50 2.82
CA LYS A 114 -2.84 1.74 3.53
C LYS A 114 -2.35 2.96 2.76
N ARG A 115 -1.18 2.87 2.12
CA ARG A 115 -0.58 3.97 1.35
C ARG A 115 -1.39 4.32 0.10
N ASN A 116 -1.88 3.33 -0.61
CA ASN A 116 -2.55 3.50 -1.89
C ASN A 116 -4.08 3.43 -1.80
N ASN A 117 -4.62 3.30 -0.58
CA ASN A 117 -6.06 3.16 -0.32
C ASN A 117 -6.70 1.99 -1.08
N VAL A 118 -5.99 0.86 -1.15
CA VAL A 118 -6.44 -0.37 -1.82
C VAL A 118 -6.58 -1.48 -0.80
N ARG A 119 -7.55 -2.37 -1.00
CA ARG A 119 -7.74 -3.57 -0.17
C ARG A 119 -7.67 -4.81 -1.04
N PHE A 120 -6.85 -5.76 -0.63
CA PHE A 120 -6.77 -7.09 -1.23
C PHE A 120 -7.08 -8.11 -0.14
N SER A 121 -7.93 -9.09 -0.46
CA SER A 121 -8.17 -10.20 0.44
C SER A 121 -6.87 -10.99 0.60
N LEU A 122 -6.39 -11.09 1.83
CA LEU A 122 -5.50 -12.18 2.20
C LEU A 122 -6.41 -13.39 2.33
N CYS A 123 -6.39 -14.32 1.37
CA CYS A 123 -6.89 -15.66 1.66
C CYS A 123 -6.04 -16.17 2.83
N HIS A 124 -6.59 -16.11 4.03
CA HIS A 124 -6.10 -16.96 5.11
C HIS A 124 -6.29 -18.38 4.60
N GLY A 125 -5.27 -19.23 4.76
CA GLY A 125 -5.40 -20.66 4.52
C GLY A 125 -6.51 -21.20 5.42
N GLY A 126 -7.73 -21.15 4.92
CA GLY A 126 -8.89 -21.83 5.45
C GLY A 126 -9.09 -23.06 4.60
N ASP A 127 -8.14 -23.99 4.69
CA ASP A 127 -8.45 -25.42 4.67
C ASP A 127 -7.24 -26.18 5.20
N ASN A 128 -7.11 -26.24 6.53
CA ASN A 128 -6.47 -27.40 7.12
C ASN A 128 -7.44 -28.54 6.85
N GLY A 129 -7.30 -29.17 5.69
CA GLY A 129 -7.89 -30.45 5.40
C GLY A 129 -7.59 -31.36 6.57
N ARG A 130 -8.58 -31.55 7.44
CA ARG A 130 -8.58 -32.64 8.41
C ARG A 130 -8.45 -33.87 7.53
N GLY A 131 -7.27 -34.48 7.56
CA GLY A 131 -7.03 -35.76 6.94
C GLY A 131 -8.17 -36.68 7.35
N GLY A 132 -8.99 -37.04 6.36
CA GLY A 132 -9.86 -38.19 6.46
C GLY A 132 -8.93 -39.36 6.72
N ARG A 133 -8.86 -39.79 7.99
CA ARG A 133 -8.50 -41.16 8.29
C ARG A 133 -9.60 -42.00 7.66
N GLU A 134 -9.36 -42.48 6.46
CA GLU A 134 -10.03 -43.63 5.90
C GLU A 134 -9.72 -44.79 6.83
N THR A 135 -10.64 -45.07 7.76
CA THR A 135 -10.68 -46.33 8.49
C THR A 135 -10.97 -47.43 7.49
N PRO A 136 -10.13 -48.48 7.38
CA PRO A 136 -10.44 -49.59 6.50
C PRO A 136 -11.69 -50.29 7.04
N HIS A 137 -12.72 -50.36 6.21
CA HIS A 137 -13.93 -51.12 6.46
C HIS A 137 -13.57 -52.57 6.77
N GLY A 138 -13.76 -52.96 8.02
CA GLY A 138 -13.79 -54.36 8.44
C GLY A 138 -14.97 -55.06 7.76
N THR A 139 -14.65 -56.02 6.90
CA THR A 139 -15.57 -57.00 6.33
C THR A 139 -16.12 -57.89 7.45
N HIS A 140 -17.32 -57.59 7.95
CA HIS A 140 -18.12 -58.58 8.66
C HIS A 140 -18.77 -59.51 7.64
N SER A 141 -18.16 -60.68 7.46
CA SER A 141 -18.78 -61.82 6.79
C SER A 141 -19.78 -62.46 7.74
N THR A 142 -21.05 -62.51 7.34
CA THR A 142 -22.08 -63.35 7.97
C THR A 142 -22.12 -64.68 7.21
N PRO A 143 -21.95 -65.85 7.85
CA PRO A 143 -22.19 -67.13 7.19
C PRO A 143 -23.69 -67.50 7.24
N PRO A 144 -24.22 -68.18 6.21
CA PRO A 144 -25.62 -68.59 6.17
C PRO A 144 -25.87 -69.83 7.04
N SER A 145 -27.09 -69.88 7.58
CA SER A 145 -27.67 -70.99 8.32
C SER A 145 -27.74 -72.27 7.49
N SER A 146 -27.51 -73.40 8.14
CA SER A 146 -28.04 -74.72 7.80
C SER A 146 -28.30 -75.48 9.10
#